data_AF-A0A7X4FCP2-F1
#
_entry.id   AF-A0A7X4FCP2-F1
#
_cell.length_a   1.000
_cell.length_b   1.000
_cell.length_c   1.000
_cell.angle_alpha   90.00
_cell.angle_beta   90.00
_cell.angle_gamma   90.00
#
_symmetry.space_group_name_H-M   'P 1'
#
loop_
_entity.id
_entity.type
_entity.pdbx_description
1 polymer ?
#
loop_
_entity_poly.entity_id
_entity_poly.type
_entity_poly.pdbx_seq_one_letter_code
_entity_poly.pdbx_strand_id
1 'polypeptide(L)'
;MANGFTRFFKAIWYTLTGRAHESADRMMENPEAVRGAYEDIIKDKKGNIQRYKAAIGQLIALVEQKKSTVQSLTDEVDRLEELKSGAIAKAQQTAAALQGEGLAQEEIKQHAEYTRCVTAYQDFNSNLTEKTGRITELENEIEGAQADIESHKLQITSLHRDLDKIKSEQSEAVADLITAREQEEIADMLSGISMDGTSAELTRMREIREKAKARSTVAQELAGTDSKSEEEEFLTAARSSATNDEFDALIFGAQQTDTQTKAEPDKAKSDSDSELPI
;
A
#
# COMPACT_ATOMS: atom_id res chain seq x y z
N MET A 1 -12.32 -23.30 27.15
CA MET A 1 -11.62 -23.94 26.01
C MET A 1 -10.61 -22.93 25.49
N ALA A 2 -9.30 -23.17 25.68
CA ALA A 2 -8.29 -22.25 25.16
C ALA A 2 -8.27 -22.38 23.63
N ASN A 3 -8.86 -21.37 22.97
CA ASN A 3 -9.13 -21.32 21.54
C ASN A 3 -7.86 -21.54 20.71
N GLY A 4 -7.95 -22.30 19.61
CA GLY A 4 -6.82 -22.60 18.73
C GLY A 4 -6.06 -21.35 18.24
N PHE A 5 -6.73 -20.20 18.26
CA PHE A 5 -6.19 -18.88 17.95
C PHE A 5 -5.05 -18.43 18.91
N THR A 6 -5.23 -18.57 20.24
CA THR A 6 -4.18 -18.17 21.20
C THR A 6 -2.95 -19.07 21.09
N ARG A 7 -3.13 -20.34 20.75
CA ARG A 7 -2.01 -21.25 20.45
C ARG A 7 -1.27 -20.90 19.17
N PHE A 8 -1.99 -20.51 18.12
CA PHE A 8 -1.38 -20.14 16.84
C PHE A 8 -0.61 -18.83 16.93
N PHE A 9 -1.18 -17.81 17.55
CA PHE A 9 -0.51 -16.53 17.78
C PHE A 9 0.66 -16.67 18.76
N LYS A 10 0.53 -17.50 19.82
CA LYS A 10 1.65 -17.82 20.73
C LYS A 10 2.80 -18.52 20.02
N ALA A 11 2.51 -19.39 19.05
CA ALA A 11 3.55 -20.02 18.21
C ALA A 11 4.25 -19.02 17.27
N ILE A 12 3.48 -18.12 16.63
CA ILE A 12 4.02 -17.03 15.80
C ILE A 12 4.86 -16.07 16.64
N TRP A 13 4.38 -15.67 17.81
CA TRP A 13 5.09 -14.76 18.70
C TRP A 13 6.34 -15.39 19.33
N TYR A 14 6.26 -16.67 19.71
CA TYR A 14 7.39 -17.43 20.25
C TYR A 14 8.52 -17.59 19.23
N THR A 15 8.16 -17.86 17.97
CA THR A 15 9.14 -17.94 16.88
C THR A 15 9.74 -16.57 16.52
N LEU A 16 9.00 -15.48 16.70
CA LEU A 16 9.49 -14.13 16.38
C LEU A 16 10.37 -13.50 17.48
N THR A 17 9.98 -13.60 18.75
CA THR A 17 10.61 -12.83 19.84
C THR A 17 11.49 -13.66 20.77
N GLY A 18 11.41 -14.99 20.73
CA GLY A 18 12.13 -15.90 21.62
C GLY A 18 11.80 -15.73 23.11
N ARG A 19 10.80 -14.91 23.46
CA ARG A 19 10.44 -14.57 24.84
C ARG A 19 9.14 -15.27 25.24
N ALA A 20 9.28 -16.31 26.06
CA ALA A 20 8.17 -16.97 26.74
C ALA A 20 7.95 -16.31 28.11
N HIS A 21 6.99 -15.39 28.22
CA HIS A 21 6.59 -14.84 29.53
C HIS A 21 5.09 -14.59 29.61
N GLU A 22 4.58 -14.60 30.84
CA GLU A 22 3.20 -14.33 31.28
C GLU A 22 2.63 -13.00 30.75
N SER A 23 3.52 -12.05 30.42
CA SER A 23 3.15 -10.79 29.76
C SER A 23 2.58 -10.99 28.34
N ALA A 24 2.97 -12.06 27.65
CA ALA A 24 2.44 -12.38 26.33
C ALA A 24 0.96 -12.79 26.41
N ASP A 25 0.54 -13.46 27.49
CA ASP A 25 -0.84 -13.92 27.65
C ASP A 25 -1.80 -12.74 27.90
N ARG A 26 -1.43 -11.76 28.75
CA ARG A 26 -2.20 -10.51 28.92
C ARG A 26 -2.23 -9.62 27.68
N MET A 27 -1.18 -9.71 26.86
CA MET A 27 -1.08 -8.95 25.60
C MET A 27 -1.94 -9.57 24.50
N MET A 28 -2.17 -10.89 24.56
CA MET A 28 -3.05 -11.63 23.63
C MET A 28 -4.54 -11.41 23.90
N GLU A 29 -4.91 -10.82 25.03
CA GLU A 29 -6.29 -10.45 25.38
C GLU A 29 -6.64 -9.01 24.96
N ASN A 30 -5.66 -8.24 24.45
CA ASN A 30 -5.86 -6.85 24.02
C ASN A 30 -5.83 -6.72 22.48
N PRO A 31 -6.93 -6.30 21.83
CA PRO A 31 -7.01 -6.08 20.37
C PRO A 31 -5.92 -5.18 19.79
N GLU A 32 -5.59 -4.09 20.48
CA GLU A 32 -4.57 -3.16 20.02
C GLU A 32 -3.16 -3.76 20.08
N ALA A 33 -2.89 -4.60 21.08
CA ALA A 33 -1.59 -5.24 21.21
C ALA A 33 -1.39 -6.37 20.17
N VAL A 34 -2.44 -7.16 19.90
CA VAL A 34 -2.43 -8.14 18.81
C VAL A 34 -2.25 -7.43 17.47
N ARG A 35 -2.99 -6.34 17.23
CA ARG A 35 -2.85 -5.51 16.03
C ARG A 35 -1.41 -5.02 15.86
N GLY A 36 -0.81 -4.44 16.90
CA GLY A 36 0.57 -3.95 16.87
C GLY A 36 1.60 -5.02 16.53
N ALA A 37 1.46 -6.23 17.08
CA ALA A 37 2.34 -7.35 16.74
C ALA A 37 2.25 -7.76 15.27
N TYR A 38 1.05 -7.79 14.68
CA TYR A 38 0.88 -8.01 13.24
C TYR A 38 1.47 -6.87 12.42
N GLU A 39 1.32 -5.61 12.85
CA GLU A 39 1.93 -4.45 12.17
C GLU A 39 3.45 -4.53 12.13
N ASP A 40 4.09 -4.98 13.23
CA ASP A 40 5.53 -5.23 13.29
C ASP A 40 5.95 -6.33 12.30
N ILE A 41 5.25 -7.46 12.27
CA ILE A 41 5.51 -8.55 11.31
C ILE A 41 5.36 -8.06 9.86
N ILE A 42 4.30 -7.29 9.58
CA ILE A 42 4.05 -6.71 8.25
C ILE A 42 5.17 -5.75 7.88
N LYS A 43 5.63 -4.91 8.81
CA LYS A 43 6.75 -3.98 8.61
C LYS A 43 8.05 -4.73 8.29
N ASP A 44 8.35 -5.79 9.03
CA ASP A 44 9.55 -6.60 8.81
C ASP A 44 9.50 -7.32 7.45
N LYS A 45 8.36 -7.89 7.07
CA LYS A 45 8.18 -8.52 5.74
C LYS A 45 8.28 -7.50 4.61
N LYS A 46 7.72 -6.29 4.76
CA LYS A 46 7.95 -5.18 3.82
C LYS A 46 9.43 -4.83 3.71
N GLY A 47 10.14 -4.78 4.85
CA GLY A 47 11.58 -4.56 4.89
C GLY A 47 12.37 -5.63 4.13
N ASN A 48 12.02 -6.91 4.32
CA ASN A 48 12.60 -8.02 3.56
C ASN A 48 12.40 -7.86 2.06
N ILE A 49 11.19 -7.54 1.61
CA ILE A 49 10.90 -7.32 0.18
C ILE A 49 11.79 -6.22 -0.39
N GLN A 50 11.98 -5.11 0.32
CA GLN A 50 12.84 -4.02 -0.15
C GLN A 50 14.31 -4.44 -0.22
N ARG A 51 14.81 -5.22 0.74
CA ARG A 51 16.16 -5.79 0.69
C ARG A 51 16.35 -6.69 -0.53
N TYR A 52 15.39 -7.56 -0.84
CA TYR A 52 15.42 -8.39 -2.05
C TYR A 52 15.42 -7.55 -3.33
N LYS A 53 14.58 -6.52 -3.41
CA LYS A 53 14.57 -5.59 -4.56
C LYS A 53 15.92 -4.90 -4.75
N ALA A 54 16.53 -4.44 -3.66
CA ALA A 54 17.86 -3.83 -3.71
C ALA A 54 18.93 -4.82 -4.18
N ALA A 55 18.92 -6.06 -3.67
CA ALA A 55 19.84 -7.11 -4.09
C ALA A 55 19.68 -7.47 -5.57
N ILE A 56 18.45 -7.62 -6.06
CA ILE A 56 18.16 -7.83 -7.49
C ILE A 56 18.70 -6.65 -8.32
N GLY A 57 18.49 -5.42 -7.87
CA GLY A 57 19.03 -4.24 -8.55
C GLY A 57 20.55 -4.26 -8.68
N GLN A 58 21.26 -4.65 -7.62
CA GLN A 58 22.72 -4.80 -7.64
C GLN A 58 23.17 -5.93 -8.59
N LEU A 59 22.49 -7.07 -8.59
CA LEU A 59 22.77 -8.17 -9.50
C LEU A 59 22.53 -7.79 -10.96
N ILE A 60 21.45 -7.05 -11.26
CA ILE A 60 21.18 -6.55 -12.61
C ILE A 60 22.29 -5.61 -13.07
N ALA A 61 22.71 -4.67 -12.22
CA ALA A 61 23.80 -3.75 -12.54
C ALA A 61 25.12 -4.51 -12.80
N LEU A 62 25.41 -5.54 -12.00
CA LEU A 62 26.57 -6.40 -12.18
C LEU A 62 26.51 -7.17 -13.52
N VAL A 63 25.35 -7.74 -13.85
CA VAL A 63 25.12 -8.42 -15.14
C VAL A 63 25.35 -7.48 -16.30
N GLU A 64 24.83 -6.25 -16.22
CA GLU A 64 24.99 -5.26 -17.29
C GLU A 64 26.46 -4.84 -17.47
N GLN A 65 27.17 -4.62 -16.37
CA GLN A 65 28.61 -4.36 -16.41
C GLN A 65 29.38 -5.51 -17.07
N LYS A 66 29.07 -6.76 -16.72
CA LYS A 66 29.71 -7.94 -17.31
C LYS A 66 29.38 -8.07 -18.80
N LYS A 67 28.13 -7.84 -19.21
CA LYS A 67 27.73 -7.83 -20.63
C LYS A 67 28.50 -6.80 -21.44
N SER A 68 28.66 -5.59 -20.90
CA SER A 68 29.47 -4.56 -21.55
C SER A 68 30.94 -4.99 -21.67
N THR A 69 31.48 -5.66 -20.64
CA THR A 69 32.84 -6.21 -20.70
C THR A 69 32.97 -7.32 -21.74
N VAL A 70 31.99 -8.22 -21.82
CA VAL A 70 31.93 -9.27 -22.86
C VAL A 70 31.95 -8.64 -24.24
N GLN A 71 31.10 -7.64 -24.48
CA GLN A 71 31.06 -6.94 -25.76
C GLN A 71 32.42 -6.31 -26.14
N SER A 72 33.08 -5.62 -25.20
CA SER A 72 34.42 -5.06 -25.44
C SER A 72 35.45 -6.14 -25.75
N LEU A 73 35.39 -7.29 -25.07
CA LEU A 73 36.28 -8.41 -25.33
C LEU A 73 35.98 -9.06 -26.68
N THR A 74 34.72 -9.14 -27.10
CA THR A 74 34.32 -9.62 -28.42
C THR A 74 34.90 -8.75 -29.52
N ASP A 75 34.78 -7.42 -29.40
CA ASP A 75 35.37 -6.48 -30.37
C ASP A 75 36.91 -6.64 -30.44
N GLU A 76 37.57 -6.88 -29.29
CA GLU A 76 39.00 -7.17 -29.24
C GLU A 76 39.37 -8.51 -29.88
N VAL A 77 38.53 -9.55 -29.71
CA VAL A 77 38.71 -10.86 -30.35
C VAL A 77 38.61 -10.73 -31.87
N ASP A 78 37.59 -10.04 -32.37
CA ASP A 78 37.41 -9.79 -33.81
C ASP A 78 38.64 -9.08 -34.40
N ARG A 79 39.14 -8.05 -33.69
CA ARG A 79 40.36 -7.35 -34.08
C ARG A 79 41.59 -8.26 -34.07
N LEU A 80 41.73 -9.14 -33.07
CA LEU A 80 42.83 -10.09 -33.00
C LEU A 80 42.77 -11.13 -34.13
N GLU A 81 41.57 -11.54 -34.56
CA GLU A 81 41.39 -12.41 -35.72
C GLU A 81 41.85 -11.74 -37.01
N GLU A 82 41.50 -10.47 -37.22
CA GLU A 82 41.99 -9.68 -38.35
C GLU A 82 43.52 -9.55 -38.32
N LEU A 83 44.10 -9.20 -37.17
CA LEU A 83 45.55 -9.07 -37.01
C LEU A 83 46.27 -10.41 -37.24
N LYS A 84 45.71 -11.52 -36.78
CA LYS A 84 46.20 -12.88 -37.03
C LYS A 84 46.19 -13.21 -38.51
N SER A 85 45.10 -12.89 -39.22
CA SER A 85 45.01 -13.08 -40.67
C SER A 85 46.02 -12.21 -41.44
N GLY A 86 46.22 -10.96 -41.00
CA GLY A 86 47.20 -10.04 -41.57
C GLY A 86 48.64 -10.50 -41.37
N ALA A 87 48.96 -11.08 -40.20
CA ALA A 87 50.26 -11.66 -39.92
C ALA A 87 50.57 -12.85 -40.86
N ILE A 88 49.58 -13.72 -41.11
CA ILE A 88 49.71 -14.82 -42.08
C ILE A 88 49.94 -14.27 -43.50
N ALA A 89 49.09 -13.33 -43.95
CA ALA A 89 49.20 -12.77 -45.29
C ALA A 89 50.57 -12.11 -45.52
N LYS A 90 51.08 -11.38 -44.51
CA LYS A 90 52.41 -10.77 -44.57
C LYS A 90 53.53 -11.82 -44.57
N ALA A 91 53.42 -12.87 -43.75
CA ALA A 91 54.38 -13.97 -43.76
C ALA A 91 54.45 -14.66 -45.14
N GLN A 92 53.30 -14.87 -45.79
CA GLN A 92 53.22 -15.43 -47.14
C GLN A 92 53.87 -14.51 -48.18
N GLN A 93 53.61 -13.20 -48.11
CA GLN A 93 54.22 -12.22 -49.00
C GLN A 93 55.74 -12.18 -48.84
N THR A 94 56.24 -12.14 -47.59
CA THR A 94 57.67 -12.17 -47.29
C THR A 94 58.31 -13.47 -47.77
N ALA A 95 57.68 -14.62 -47.55
CA ALA A 95 58.19 -15.91 -48.05
C ALA A 95 58.25 -15.95 -49.58
N ALA A 96 57.23 -15.46 -50.29
CA ALA A 96 57.22 -15.40 -51.74
C ALA A 96 58.32 -14.48 -52.31
N ALA A 97 58.54 -13.32 -51.68
CA ALA A 97 59.62 -12.41 -52.06
C ALA A 97 61.00 -13.06 -51.90
N LEU A 98 61.27 -13.67 -50.75
CA LEU A 98 62.55 -14.35 -50.47
C LEU A 98 62.78 -15.58 -51.35
N GLN A 99 61.72 -16.32 -51.72
CA GLN A 99 61.81 -17.39 -52.72
C GLN A 99 62.17 -16.85 -54.10
N GLY A 100 61.63 -15.69 -54.48
CA GLY A 100 61.98 -14.99 -55.73
C GLY A 100 63.44 -14.53 -55.77
N GLU A 101 64.04 -14.29 -54.60
CA GLU A 101 65.48 -14.00 -54.44
C GLU A 101 66.37 -15.26 -54.46
N GLY A 102 65.76 -16.46 -54.54
CA GLY A 102 66.46 -17.73 -54.65
C GLY A 102 66.86 -18.37 -53.32
N LEU A 103 66.39 -17.85 -52.18
CA LEU A 103 66.65 -18.47 -50.88
C LEU A 103 65.93 -19.82 -50.75
N ALA A 104 66.60 -20.78 -50.11
CA ALA A 104 65.99 -22.06 -49.80
C ALA A 104 64.96 -21.92 -48.66
N GLN A 105 63.98 -22.82 -48.62
CA GLN A 105 62.87 -22.76 -47.66
C GLN A 105 63.34 -22.72 -46.19
N GLU A 106 64.40 -23.44 -45.86
CA GLU A 106 65.00 -23.48 -44.52
C GLU A 106 65.66 -22.15 -44.13
N GLU A 107 66.23 -21.42 -45.09
CA GLU A 107 66.82 -20.10 -44.85
C GLU A 107 65.72 -19.03 -44.66
N ILE A 108 64.62 -19.14 -45.39
CA ILE A 108 63.45 -18.26 -45.25
C ILE A 108 62.83 -18.37 -43.86
N LYS A 109 62.73 -19.58 -43.32
CA LYS A 109 62.21 -19.81 -41.97
C LYS A 109 63.06 -19.16 -40.88
N GLN A 110 64.35 -18.97 -41.12
CA GLN A 110 65.26 -18.27 -40.21
C GLN A 110 65.38 -16.78 -40.53
N HIS A 111 64.80 -16.30 -41.64
CA HIS A 111 64.84 -14.90 -42.02
C HIS A 111 64.10 -14.06 -40.97
N ALA A 112 64.69 -12.92 -40.60
CA ALA A 112 64.22 -12.09 -39.50
C ALA A 112 62.78 -11.59 -39.71
N GLU A 113 62.44 -11.16 -40.93
CA GLU A 113 61.10 -10.66 -41.24
C GLU A 113 60.03 -11.75 -41.22
N TYR A 114 60.35 -12.96 -41.70
CA TYR A 114 59.43 -14.10 -41.66
C TYR A 114 59.20 -14.54 -40.20
N THR A 115 60.29 -14.65 -39.44
CA THR A 115 60.25 -15.00 -38.01
C THR A 115 59.40 -14.00 -37.22
N ARG A 116 59.56 -12.70 -37.48
CA ARG A 116 58.74 -11.66 -36.85
C ARG A 116 57.25 -11.85 -37.10
N CYS A 117 56.84 -12.23 -38.32
CA CYS A 117 55.44 -12.48 -38.64
C CYS A 117 54.91 -13.74 -37.92
N VAL A 118 55.74 -14.79 -37.81
CA VAL A 118 55.41 -16.00 -37.07
C VAL A 118 55.24 -15.71 -35.58
N THR A 119 56.16 -14.96 -34.97
CA THR A 119 56.05 -14.55 -33.55
C THR A 119 54.79 -13.71 -33.32
N ALA A 120 54.53 -12.71 -34.17
CA ALA A 120 53.31 -11.91 -34.06
C ALA A 120 52.03 -12.75 -34.16
N TYR A 121 51.99 -13.73 -35.07
CA TYR A 121 50.88 -14.69 -35.17
C TYR A 121 50.69 -15.48 -33.86
N GLN A 122 51.77 -15.99 -33.28
CA GLN A 122 51.72 -16.75 -32.02
C GLN A 122 51.21 -15.88 -30.86
N ASP A 123 51.69 -14.65 -30.75
CA ASP A 123 51.26 -13.69 -29.73
C ASP A 123 49.76 -13.36 -29.87
N PHE A 124 49.30 -13.07 -31.08
CA PHE A 124 47.87 -12.81 -31.33
C PHE A 124 47.01 -14.04 -31.03
N ASN A 125 47.47 -15.23 -31.38
CA ASN A 125 46.74 -16.47 -31.12
C ASN A 125 46.64 -16.79 -29.62
N SER A 126 47.71 -16.53 -28.86
CA SER A 126 47.70 -16.68 -27.40
C SER A 126 46.71 -15.70 -26.77
N ASN A 127 46.77 -14.42 -27.15
CA ASN A 127 45.85 -13.39 -26.65
C ASN A 127 44.39 -13.68 -27.02
N LEU A 128 44.14 -14.20 -28.23
CA LEU A 128 42.81 -14.60 -28.66
C LEU A 128 42.27 -15.72 -27.77
N THR A 129 43.08 -16.77 -27.54
CA THR A 129 42.68 -17.90 -26.69
C THR A 129 42.34 -17.46 -25.27
N GLU A 130 43.16 -16.58 -24.68
CA GLU A 130 42.92 -16.01 -23.36
C GLU A 130 41.60 -15.22 -23.31
N LYS A 131 41.38 -14.31 -24.26
CA LYS A 131 40.17 -13.46 -24.30
C LYS A 131 38.90 -14.25 -24.56
N THR A 132 38.93 -15.21 -25.48
CA THR A 132 37.80 -16.12 -25.72
C THR A 132 37.49 -16.97 -24.49
N GLY A 133 38.51 -17.41 -23.75
CA GLY A 133 38.33 -18.06 -22.44
C GLY A 133 37.64 -17.14 -21.45
N ARG A 134 38.10 -15.88 -21.35
CA ARG A 134 37.51 -14.89 -20.44
C ARG A 134 36.06 -14.53 -20.80
N ILE A 135 35.73 -14.46 -22.09
CA ILE A 135 34.35 -14.29 -22.55
C ILE A 135 33.48 -15.44 -22.04
N THR A 136 33.89 -16.68 -22.29
CA THR A 136 33.15 -17.87 -21.84
C THR A 136 32.92 -17.87 -20.32
N GLU A 137 33.94 -17.52 -19.53
CA GLU A 137 33.80 -17.39 -18.07
C GLU A 137 32.76 -16.34 -17.68
N LEU A 138 32.83 -15.14 -18.28
CA LEU A 138 31.90 -14.06 -18.00
C LEU A 138 30.47 -14.41 -18.42
N GLU A 139 30.28 -15.13 -19.54
CA GLU A 139 28.97 -15.62 -19.99
C GLU A 139 28.36 -16.60 -18.99
N ASN A 140 29.16 -17.55 -18.47
CA ASN A 140 28.71 -18.46 -17.42
C ASN A 140 28.36 -17.72 -16.11
N GLU A 141 29.16 -16.74 -15.72
CA GLU A 141 28.87 -15.89 -14.56
C GLU A 141 27.58 -15.07 -14.74
N ILE A 142 27.33 -14.56 -15.96
CA ILE A 142 26.10 -13.85 -16.32
C ILE A 142 24.89 -14.79 -16.23
N GLU A 143 25.00 -16.01 -16.75
CA GLU A 143 23.92 -17.00 -16.68
C GLU A 143 23.57 -17.36 -15.22
N GLY A 144 24.58 -17.63 -14.39
CA GLY A 144 24.38 -17.89 -12.96
C GLY A 144 23.69 -16.72 -12.24
N ALA A 145 24.15 -15.49 -12.48
CA ALA A 145 23.53 -14.31 -11.89
C ALA A 145 22.09 -14.09 -12.37
N GLN A 146 21.77 -14.42 -13.63
CA GLN A 146 20.40 -14.36 -14.14
C GLN A 146 19.49 -15.38 -13.46
N ALA A 147 19.97 -16.61 -13.24
CA ALA A 147 19.23 -17.62 -12.49
C ALA A 147 18.93 -17.16 -11.05
N ASP A 148 19.91 -16.55 -10.38
CA ASP A 148 19.74 -15.98 -9.04
C ASP A 148 18.71 -14.83 -9.02
N ILE A 149 18.75 -13.94 -10.02
CA ILE A 149 17.77 -12.86 -10.19
C ILE A 149 16.34 -13.44 -10.29
N GLU A 150 16.12 -14.47 -11.10
CA GLU A 150 14.80 -15.09 -11.26
C GLU A 150 14.34 -15.78 -9.97
N SER A 151 15.24 -16.49 -9.29
CA SER A 151 14.97 -17.08 -7.97
C SER A 151 14.50 -16.04 -6.95
N HIS A 152 15.18 -14.89 -6.88
CA HIS A 152 14.81 -13.81 -5.97
C HIS A 152 13.49 -13.12 -6.36
N LYS A 153 13.17 -12.99 -7.66
CA LYS A 153 11.86 -12.49 -8.11
C LYS A 153 10.73 -13.41 -7.65
N LEU A 154 10.92 -14.73 -7.72
CA LEU A 154 9.95 -15.70 -7.21
C LEU A 154 9.79 -15.58 -5.69
N GLN A 155 10.89 -15.41 -4.95
CA GLN A 155 10.84 -15.18 -3.50
C GLN A 155 10.07 -13.92 -3.13
N ILE A 156 10.26 -12.80 -3.85
CA ILE A 156 9.46 -11.58 -3.65
C ILE A 156 7.97 -11.86 -3.87
N THR A 157 7.62 -12.60 -4.91
CA THR A 157 6.23 -12.95 -5.21
C THR A 157 5.60 -13.77 -4.08
N SER A 158 6.34 -14.73 -3.53
CA SER A 158 5.91 -15.47 -2.35
C SER A 158 5.73 -14.56 -1.14
N LEU A 159 6.68 -13.65 -0.88
CA LEU A 159 6.61 -12.71 0.24
C LEU A 159 5.42 -11.75 0.13
N HIS A 160 5.02 -11.33 -1.08
CA HIS A 160 3.80 -10.54 -1.27
C HIS A 160 2.54 -11.33 -0.90
N ARG A 161 2.43 -12.59 -1.33
CA ARG A 161 1.29 -13.45 -0.98
C ARG A 161 1.19 -13.69 0.52
N ASP A 162 2.33 -13.95 1.16
CA ASP A 162 2.39 -14.10 2.62
C ASP A 162 1.96 -12.82 3.35
N LEU A 163 2.40 -11.66 2.86
CA LEU A 163 2.08 -10.37 3.44
C LEU A 163 0.57 -10.11 3.36
N ASP A 164 -0.05 -10.41 2.22
CA ASP A 164 -1.50 -10.24 2.06
C ASP A 164 -2.30 -11.23 2.93
N LYS A 165 -1.82 -12.46 3.07
CA LYS A 165 -2.40 -13.44 4.02
C LYS A 165 -2.35 -12.92 5.46
N ILE A 166 -1.20 -12.41 5.89
CA ILE A 166 -0.99 -11.89 7.25
C ILE A 166 -1.88 -10.66 7.54
N LYS A 167 -2.13 -9.80 6.54
CA LYS A 167 -3.09 -8.69 6.71
C LYS A 167 -4.53 -9.17 6.88
N SER A 168 -4.94 -10.21 6.15
CA SER A 168 -6.27 -10.83 6.33
C SER A 168 -6.38 -11.43 7.73
N GLU A 169 -5.39 -12.24 8.10
CA GLU A 169 -5.31 -12.88 9.42
C GLU A 169 -5.32 -11.85 10.55
N GLN A 170 -4.62 -10.71 10.40
CA GLN A 170 -4.66 -9.62 11.37
C GLN A 170 -6.08 -9.07 11.56
N SER A 171 -6.81 -8.85 10.46
CA SER A 171 -8.15 -8.25 10.52
C SER A 171 -9.15 -9.21 11.18
N GLU A 172 -9.08 -10.49 10.82
CA GLU A 172 -9.89 -11.56 11.42
C GLU A 172 -9.57 -11.73 12.91
N ALA A 173 -8.28 -11.83 13.25
CA ALA A 173 -7.78 -11.92 14.62
C ALA A 173 -8.29 -10.81 15.53
N VAL A 174 -8.19 -9.56 15.07
CA VAL A 174 -8.59 -8.39 15.83
C VAL A 174 -10.11 -8.35 15.99
N ALA A 175 -10.87 -8.67 14.95
CA ALA A 175 -12.34 -8.73 15.02
C ALA A 175 -12.83 -9.82 15.97
N ASP A 176 -12.23 -11.01 15.92
CA ASP A 176 -12.56 -12.13 16.81
C ASP A 176 -12.30 -11.75 18.28
N LEU A 177 -11.19 -11.05 18.56
CA LEU A 177 -10.84 -10.64 19.90
C LEU A 177 -11.75 -9.52 20.45
N ILE A 178 -12.11 -8.55 19.61
CA ILE A 178 -13.11 -7.53 19.97
C ILE A 178 -14.44 -8.20 20.30
N THR A 179 -14.90 -9.14 19.45
CA THR A 179 -16.13 -9.90 19.68
C THR A 179 -16.08 -10.71 20.98
N ALA A 180 -14.96 -11.38 21.25
CA ALA A 180 -14.78 -12.14 22.48
C ALA A 180 -14.84 -11.24 23.72
N ARG A 181 -14.26 -10.04 23.64
CA ARG A 181 -14.30 -9.03 24.71
C ARG A 181 -15.71 -8.51 24.95
N GLU A 182 -16.46 -8.20 23.90
CA GLU A 182 -17.87 -7.79 24.03
C GLU A 182 -18.73 -8.88 24.67
N GLN A 183 -18.49 -10.15 24.32
CA GLN A 183 -19.18 -11.29 24.94
C GLN A 183 -18.83 -11.44 26.43
N GLU A 184 -17.56 -11.24 26.80
CA GLU A 184 -17.11 -11.22 28.19
C GLU A 184 -17.77 -10.07 28.97
N GLU A 185 -17.76 -8.85 28.44
CA GLU A 185 -18.41 -7.70 29.05
C GLU A 185 -19.92 -7.93 29.24
N ILE A 186 -20.61 -8.56 28.26
CA ILE A 186 -22.01 -8.95 28.39
C ILE A 186 -22.21 -10.00 29.50
N ALA A 187 -21.36 -11.02 29.56
CA ALA A 187 -21.44 -12.06 30.57
C ALA A 187 -21.19 -11.51 31.99
N ASP A 188 -20.23 -10.60 32.13
CA ASP A 188 -19.93 -9.90 33.38
C ASP A 188 -21.09 -8.99 33.81
N MET A 189 -21.73 -8.28 32.86
CA MET A 189 -22.95 -7.53 33.15
C MET A 189 -24.07 -8.47 33.65
N LEU A 190 -24.29 -9.62 32.99
CA LEU A 190 -25.30 -10.59 33.40
C LEU A 190 -25.02 -11.23 34.77
N SER A 191 -23.75 -11.54 35.05
CA SER A 191 -23.30 -12.10 36.33
C SER A 191 -23.34 -11.08 37.48
N GLY A 192 -22.97 -9.83 37.20
CA GLY A 192 -23.10 -8.70 38.13
C GLY A 192 -24.55 -8.37 38.46
N ILE A 193 -25.47 -8.49 37.48
CA ILE A 193 -26.92 -8.44 37.72
C ILE A 193 -27.36 -9.60 38.61
N SER A 194 -26.72 -10.77 38.55
CA SER A 194 -27.11 -11.95 39.34
C SER A 194 -26.67 -11.89 40.81
N MET A 195 -25.62 -11.14 41.18
CA MET A 195 -25.12 -11.13 42.57
C MET A 195 -25.51 -9.88 43.40
N ASP A 196 -25.90 -8.77 42.78
CA ASP A 196 -26.37 -7.55 43.48
C ASP A 196 -27.69 -6.96 42.91
N GLY A 197 -28.34 -7.68 41.99
CA GLY A 197 -29.32 -7.17 41.04
C GLY A 197 -30.54 -6.46 41.60
N THR A 198 -31.16 -6.94 42.68
CA THR A 198 -32.38 -6.27 43.19
C THR A 198 -32.08 -4.91 43.80
N SER A 199 -30.92 -4.74 44.43
CA SER A 199 -30.55 -3.53 45.18
C SER A 199 -29.97 -2.47 44.23
N ALA A 200 -29.08 -2.91 43.33
CA ALA A 200 -28.42 -2.06 42.35
C ALA A 200 -29.40 -1.60 41.25
N GLU A 201 -30.27 -2.48 40.76
CA GLU A 201 -31.30 -2.11 39.77
C GLU A 201 -32.34 -1.17 40.38
N LEU A 202 -32.76 -1.37 41.64
CA LEU A 202 -33.62 -0.40 42.33
C LEU A 202 -32.94 0.96 42.48
N THR A 203 -31.63 1.00 42.70
CA THR A 203 -30.86 2.25 42.79
C THR A 203 -30.79 2.94 41.42
N ARG A 204 -30.53 2.18 40.34
CA ARG A 204 -30.61 2.69 38.96
C ARG A 204 -32.01 3.18 38.60
N MET A 205 -33.06 2.44 38.93
CA MET A 205 -34.45 2.88 38.70
C MET A 205 -34.80 4.13 39.51
N ARG A 206 -34.30 4.27 40.74
CA ARG A 206 -34.45 5.50 41.54
C ARG A 206 -33.70 6.67 40.92
N GLU A 207 -32.46 6.48 40.44
CA GLU A 207 -31.70 7.50 39.73
C GLU A 207 -32.37 7.92 38.41
N ILE A 208 -32.89 6.97 37.64
CA ILE A 208 -33.63 7.25 36.40
C ILE A 208 -34.91 8.03 36.72
N ARG A 209 -35.64 7.66 37.78
CA ARG A 209 -36.83 8.39 38.24
C ARG A 209 -36.49 9.81 38.71
N GLU A 210 -35.43 9.98 39.50
CA GLU A 210 -34.98 11.31 39.93
C GLU A 210 -34.50 12.15 38.74
N LYS A 211 -33.74 11.57 37.80
CA LYS A 211 -33.36 12.24 36.55
C LYS A 211 -34.56 12.61 35.68
N ALA A 212 -35.58 11.75 35.59
CA ALA A 212 -36.81 12.05 34.86
C ALA A 212 -37.63 13.14 35.56
N LYS A 213 -37.69 13.13 36.89
CA LYS A 213 -38.34 14.17 37.69
C LYS A 213 -37.62 15.51 37.55
N ALA A 214 -36.30 15.52 37.67
CA ALA A 214 -35.46 16.70 37.42
C ALA A 214 -35.60 17.22 35.99
N ARG A 215 -35.63 16.33 34.98
CA ARG A 215 -35.91 16.73 33.58
C ARG A 215 -37.31 17.29 33.41
N SER A 216 -38.32 16.77 34.11
CA SER A 216 -39.67 17.33 34.10
C SER A 216 -39.74 18.69 34.82
N THR A 217 -39.01 18.87 35.92
CA THR A 217 -38.90 20.15 36.62
C THR A 217 -38.17 21.16 35.75
N VAL A 218 -37.05 20.79 35.13
CA VAL A 218 -36.31 21.63 34.18
C VAL A 218 -37.16 21.93 32.95
N ALA A 219 -37.94 20.97 32.44
CA ALA A 219 -38.88 21.20 31.35
C ALA A 219 -40.06 22.10 31.76
N GLN A 220 -40.54 22.03 33.01
CA GLN A 220 -41.54 22.95 33.56
C GLN A 220 -40.96 24.34 33.84
N GLU A 221 -39.71 24.42 34.28
CA GLU A 221 -38.97 25.67 34.45
C GLU A 221 -38.75 26.31 33.08
N LEU A 222 -38.25 25.56 32.08
CA LEU A 222 -38.09 26.00 30.69
C LEU A 222 -39.41 26.44 30.05
N ALA A 223 -40.47 25.62 30.16
CA ALA A 223 -41.80 26.00 29.68
C ALA A 223 -42.42 27.19 30.45
N GLY A 224 -42.01 27.39 31.70
CA GLY A 224 -42.41 28.52 32.53
C GLY A 224 -41.59 29.79 32.30
N THR A 225 -40.35 29.67 31.81
CA THR A 225 -39.47 30.80 31.45
C THR A 225 -39.68 31.27 30.02
N ASP A 226 -39.99 30.41 29.05
CA ASP A 226 -40.23 30.84 27.67
C ASP A 226 -41.59 31.53 27.51
N SER A 227 -42.67 31.03 28.11
CA SER A 227 -43.99 31.67 27.93
C SER A 227 -44.12 33.07 28.59
N LYS A 228 -43.28 33.40 29.58
CA LYS A 228 -43.25 34.73 30.21
C LYS A 228 -42.21 35.66 29.60
N SER A 229 -41.05 35.16 29.17
CA SER A 229 -40.05 35.98 28.48
C SER A 229 -40.48 36.29 27.05
N GLU A 230 -41.14 35.36 26.34
CA GLU A 230 -41.71 35.59 25.01
C GLU A 230 -42.91 36.55 25.08
N GLU A 231 -43.77 36.48 26.09
CA GLU A 231 -44.87 37.45 26.30
C GLU A 231 -44.33 38.87 26.61
N GLU A 232 -43.24 38.98 27.37
CA GLU A 232 -42.56 40.25 27.67
C GLU A 232 -41.79 40.80 26.46
N GLU A 233 -41.20 39.94 25.62
CA GLU A 233 -40.50 40.28 24.37
C GLU A 233 -41.49 40.67 23.26
N PHE A 234 -42.65 40.01 23.15
CA PHE A 234 -43.76 40.44 22.29
C PHE A 234 -44.40 41.75 22.76
N LEU A 235 -44.52 41.98 24.08
CA LEU A 235 -45.01 43.25 24.64
C LEU A 235 -44.00 44.40 24.48
N THR A 236 -42.69 44.14 24.47
CA THR A 236 -41.66 45.17 24.20
C THR A 236 -41.47 45.44 22.71
N ALA A 237 -41.58 44.42 21.86
CA ALA A 237 -41.61 44.59 20.40
C ALA A 237 -42.87 45.34 19.94
N ALA A 238 -44.04 45.09 20.55
CA ALA A 238 -45.26 45.85 20.33
C ALA A 238 -45.17 47.30 20.85
N ARG A 239 -44.31 47.59 21.84
CA ARG A 239 -44.07 48.94 22.38
C ARG A 239 -43.00 49.75 21.63
N SER A 240 -42.24 49.13 20.72
CA SER A 240 -41.13 49.78 20.01
C SER A 240 -41.28 49.81 18.48
N SER A 241 -42.36 49.27 17.90
CA SER A 241 -42.60 49.29 16.45
C SER A 241 -44.10 49.32 16.09
N ALA A 242 -44.79 50.44 16.35
CA ALA A 242 -46.04 50.88 15.69
C ALA A 242 -46.44 52.27 16.25
N THR A 243 -45.92 53.36 15.67
CA THR A 243 -46.51 54.19 14.60
C THR A 243 -47.41 55.30 15.12
N ASN A 244 -46.89 56.52 15.01
CA ASN A 244 -47.62 57.79 15.07
C ASN A 244 -47.79 58.36 13.65
N ASP A 245 -48.08 57.49 12.66
CA ASP A 245 -48.21 57.89 11.25
C ASP A 245 -49.60 57.57 10.66
N GLU A 246 -50.55 57.10 11.48
CA GLU A 246 -51.96 56.95 11.06
C GLU A 246 -52.89 58.03 11.68
N PHE A 247 -52.34 58.96 12.46
CA PHE A 247 -52.97 60.26 12.74
C PHE A 247 -53.18 61.07 11.44
N ASP A 248 -52.36 60.80 10.41
CA ASP A 248 -52.48 61.41 9.09
C ASP A 248 -53.65 60.83 8.25
N ALA A 249 -54.34 59.79 8.72
CA ALA A 249 -55.61 59.37 8.12
C ALA A 249 -56.67 60.49 8.12
N LEU A 250 -56.55 61.53 8.96
CA LEU A 250 -57.71 62.34 9.32
C LEU A 250 -57.59 63.83 9.02
N ILE A 251 -56.50 64.28 8.38
CA ILE A 251 -56.42 65.67 7.85
C ILE A 251 -56.87 65.76 6.37
N PHE A 252 -56.67 64.74 5.53
CA PHE A 252 -56.89 64.86 4.07
C PHE A 252 -57.78 63.76 3.48
N GLY A 253 -58.99 63.63 4.01
CA GLY A 253 -59.90 62.54 3.69
C GLY A 253 -60.36 62.39 2.22
N ALA A 254 -61.15 61.31 2.10
CA ALA A 254 -62.30 61.13 1.22
C ALA A 254 -62.08 60.54 -0.19
N GLN A 255 -62.84 59.45 -0.37
CA GLN A 255 -63.49 58.93 -1.58
C GLN A 255 -62.80 57.80 -2.37
N GLN A 256 -63.43 56.63 -2.19
CA GLN A 256 -64.04 55.79 -3.24
C GLN A 256 -63.25 54.57 -3.76
N THR A 257 -63.86 53.40 -3.48
CA THR A 257 -64.12 52.23 -4.38
C THR A 257 -62.90 51.50 -4.98
N ASP A 258 -62.85 50.18 -5.16
CA ASP A 258 -63.88 49.17 -5.20
C ASP A 258 -63.24 47.76 -5.19
N THR A 259 -64.00 46.79 -4.68
CA THR A 259 -64.06 45.35 -5.02
C THR A 259 -62.89 44.35 -4.83
N GLN A 260 -63.32 43.25 -4.21
CA GLN A 260 -62.71 41.95 -3.92
C GLN A 260 -62.41 41.10 -5.17
N THR A 261 -61.53 40.10 -5.06
CA THR A 261 -61.88 38.66 -5.26
C THR A 261 -60.70 37.73 -4.93
N LYS A 262 -61.08 36.59 -4.35
CA LYS A 262 -60.37 35.45 -3.76
C LYS A 262 -60.17 34.33 -4.81
N ALA A 263 -59.11 33.52 -4.71
CA ALA A 263 -59.14 32.03 -4.67
C ALA A 263 -57.91 31.32 -5.28
N GLU A 264 -57.69 30.13 -4.72
CA GLU A 264 -56.52 29.25 -4.60
C GLU A 264 -56.33 28.20 -5.74
N PRO A 265 -55.29 27.35 -5.68
CA PRO A 265 -54.65 26.71 -6.83
C PRO A 265 -55.12 25.27 -7.14
N ASP A 266 -54.64 24.80 -8.30
CA ASP A 266 -54.97 23.52 -8.93
C ASP A 266 -53.90 22.44 -8.66
N LYS A 267 -54.33 21.22 -8.31
CA LYS A 267 -53.55 19.98 -8.32
C LYS A 267 -54.42 18.86 -8.88
N ALA A 268 -53.98 18.29 -10.00
CA ALA A 268 -54.66 17.26 -10.75
C ALA A 268 -54.00 15.87 -10.64
N LYS A 269 -54.84 14.87 -10.95
CA LYS A 269 -54.62 13.47 -11.38
C LYS A 269 -54.69 12.41 -10.27
N SER A 270 -55.38 11.29 -10.41
CA SER A 270 -55.92 10.56 -11.58
C SER A 270 -57.17 9.75 -11.15
N ASP A 271 -57.97 9.02 -11.93
CA ASP A 271 -57.86 8.39 -13.25
C ASP A 271 -59.25 7.87 -13.68
N SER A 272 -59.44 7.68 -15.00
CA SER A 272 -60.20 6.58 -15.64
C SER A 272 -61.72 6.47 -15.40
N ASP A 273 -62.61 6.12 -16.32
CA ASP A 273 -62.66 5.83 -17.77
C ASP A 273 -64.12 5.37 -17.96
N SER A 274 -64.85 5.83 -18.98
CA SER A 274 -66.05 5.17 -19.55
C SER A 274 -66.77 6.07 -20.56
N GLU A 275 -66.51 5.77 -21.83
CA GLU A 275 -67.48 5.55 -22.92
C GLU A 275 -68.46 6.67 -23.36
N LEU A 276 -68.23 7.10 -24.62
CA LEU A 276 -69.14 7.62 -25.67
C LEU A 276 -70.52 6.91 -25.73
N PRO A 277 -71.57 7.40 -26.45
CA PRO A 277 -71.59 8.20 -27.70
C PRO A 277 -72.65 9.35 -27.67
N ILE A 278 -72.84 10.27 -28.63
CA ILE A 278 -73.11 10.24 -30.09
C ILE A 278 -72.76 11.63 -30.64
#